data_AF-A0A934KGN0-F1
#
_entry.id   AF-A0A934KGN0-F1
#
_cell.length_a   1.000
_cell.length_b   1.000
_cell.length_c   1.000
_cell.angle_alpha   90.00
_cell.angle_beta   90.00
_cell.angle_gamma   90.00
#
_symmetry.space_group_name_H-M   'P 1'
#
loop_
_entity.id
_entity.type
_entity.pdbx_description
1 polymer ?
#
loop_
_entity_poly.entity_id
_entity_poly.type
_entity_poly.pdbx_seq_one_letter_code
_entity_poly.pdbx_strand_id
1 'polypeptide(L)'
;MFTLEVLDSILASFHKETAHKKYFKSIEILLYQNILFKDKLTHLMIEKSLGKLISDNYVVKIASETLTKDSTDIFTYELTWEGNFFLFQGGYTGEYLEKHEEKKRLLKLENEQIIIARNTGKIQKQQVVLSIILVVLTGVTAVYYILEILKFLGYFQKLN
;
A
#
# COMPACT_ATOMS: atom_id res chain seq x y z
N MET A 1 17.02 -15.67 -7.94
CA MET A 1 16.09 -14.89 -7.10
C MET A 1 16.93 -14.27 -6.00
N PHE A 2 17.00 -12.94 -5.92
CA PHE A 2 17.69 -12.24 -4.83
C PHE A 2 16.67 -11.92 -3.72
N THR A 3 17.08 -12.02 -2.46
CA THR A 3 16.23 -11.63 -1.32
C THR A 3 16.34 -10.13 -1.10
N LEU A 4 15.22 -9.47 -0.74
CA LEU A 4 15.17 -8.03 -0.48
C LEU A 4 16.17 -7.64 0.62
N GLU A 5 16.33 -8.52 1.60
CA GLU A 5 17.30 -8.42 2.70
C GLU A 5 18.76 -8.28 2.22
N VAL A 6 19.13 -8.90 1.10
CA VAL A 6 20.49 -8.80 0.53
C VAL A 6 20.71 -7.43 -0.11
N LEU A 7 19.69 -6.90 -0.80
CA LEU A 7 19.75 -5.54 -1.37
C LEU A 7 19.90 -4.50 -0.26
N ASP A 8 19.07 -4.61 0.78
CA ASP A 8 19.13 -3.69 1.93
C ASP A 8 20.43 -3.81 2.70
N SER A 9 20.99 -5.03 2.82
CA SER A 9 22.29 -5.23 3.47
C SER A 9 23.46 -4.66 2.66
N ILE A 10 23.40 -4.74 1.32
CA ILE A 10 24.38 -4.07 0.46
C ILE A 10 24.30 -2.56 0.67
N LEU A 11 23.10 -1.97 0.61
CA LEU A 11 22.90 -0.53 0.83
C LEU A 11 23.40 -0.10 2.22
N ALA A 12 23.04 -0.83 3.28
CA ALA A 12 23.49 -0.57 4.64
C ALA A 12 25.01 -0.67 4.81
N SER A 13 25.69 -1.48 3.99
CA SER A 13 27.15 -1.58 4.03
C SER A 13 27.83 -0.26 3.66
N PHE A 14 27.23 0.53 2.77
CA PHE A 14 27.73 1.85 2.37
C PHE A 14 27.53 2.91 3.46
N HIS A 15 26.48 2.79 4.28
CA HIS A 15 26.18 3.76 5.32
C HIS A 15 27.07 3.61 6.58
N LYS A 16 27.63 2.42 6.84
CA LYS A 16 28.40 2.12 8.06
C LYS A 16 29.87 2.55 8.03
N GLU A 17 30.42 2.88 6.87
CA GLU A 17 31.84 3.24 6.74
C GLU A 17 32.01 4.70 6.29
N THR A 18 33.05 5.35 6.79
CA THR A 18 33.48 6.71 6.40
C THR A 18 34.00 6.79 4.97
N ALA A 19 34.22 5.66 4.31
CA ALA A 19 34.65 5.61 2.92
C ALA A 19 33.45 5.69 1.97
N HIS A 20 33.38 6.79 1.19
CA HIS A 20 32.33 7.03 0.19
C HIS A 20 32.33 6.02 -0.96
N LYS A 21 33.47 5.34 -1.21
CA LYS A 21 33.65 4.40 -2.30
C LYS A 21 34.06 3.03 -1.78
N LYS A 22 33.40 1.98 -2.26
CA LYS A 22 33.68 0.58 -1.90
C LYS A 22 34.05 -0.27 -3.11
N TYR A 23 34.98 -1.20 -2.91
CA TYR A 23 35.26 -2.24 -3.90
C TYR A 23 34.27 -3.38 -3.80
N PHE A 24 34.06 -4.10 -4.91
CA PHE A 24 33.22 -5.30 -4.90
C PHE A 24 33.64 -6.29 -3.81
N LYS A 25 34.94 -6.58 -3.71
CA LYS A 25 35.49 -7.51 -2.71
C LYS A 25 35.22 -7.09 -1.27
N SER A 26 35.24 -5.79 -0.96
CA SER A 26 34.89 -5.32 0.39
C SER A 26 33.41 -5.55 0.71
N ILE A 27 32.52 -5.35 -0.27
CA ILE A 27 31.09 -5.62 -0.10
C ILE A 27 30.86 -7.11 0.12
N GLU A 28 31.52 -7.98 -0.66
CA GLU A 28 31.43 -9.44 -0.49
C GLU A 28 31.83 -9.87 0.94
N ILE A 29 33.00 -9.42 1.42
CA ILE A 29 33.51 -9.81 2.73
C ILE A 29 32.52 -9.41 3.84
N LEU A 30 32.00 -8.19 3.79
CA LEU A 30 31.02 -7.69 4.77
C LEU A 30 29.73 -8.52 4.78
N LEU A 31 29.23 -8.89 3.60
CA LEU A 31 28.01 -9.70 3.51
C LEU A 31 28.24 -11.15 3.96
N TYR A 32 29.40 -11.74 3.65
CA TYR A 32 29.75 -13.09 4.11
C TYR A 32 29.96 -13.16 5.63
N GLN A 33 30.35 -12.06 6.27
CA GLN A 33 30.42 -11.96 7.73
C GLN A 33 29.05 -11.84 8.40
N ASN A 34 28.00 -11.49 7.64
CA ASN A 34 26.66 -11.39 8.18
C ASN A 34 26.03 -12.80 8.33
N ILE A 35 25.73 -13.16 9.57
CA ILE A 35 25.18 -14.48 9.97
C ILE A 35 23.89 -14.80 9.21
N LEU A 36 23.09 -13.79 8.83
CA LEU A 36 21.83 -13.97 8.12
C LEU A 36 22.00 -14.57 6.71
N PHE A 37 23.17 -14.43 6.09
CA PHE A 37 23.41 -14.82 4.69
C PHE A 37 24.45 -15.90 4.49
N LYS A 38 25.08 -16.38 5.58
CA LYS A 38 26.27 -17.24 5.57
C LYS A 38 26.19 -18.46 4.64
N ASP A 39 25.01 -19.08 4.53
CA ASP A 39 24.81 -20.32 3.76
C ASP A 39 24.02 -20.13 2.45
N LYS A 40 23.58 -18.89 2.15
CA LYS A 40 22.67 -18.59 1.02
C LYS A 40 23.27 -17.62 0.00
N LEU A 41 24.38 -16.97 0.33
CA LEU A 41 24.97 -15.91 -0.48
C LEU A 41 25.99 -16.48 -1.48
N THR A 42 25.77 -16.22 -2.77
CA THR A 42 26.73 -16.54 -3.83
C THR A 42 27.29 -15.28 -4.46
N HIS A 43 28.51 -15.35 -4.99
CA HIS A 43 29.14 -14.26 -5.76
C HIS A 43 28.19 -13.67 -6.81
N LEU A 44 27.57 -14.54 -7.62
CA LEU A 44 26.61 -14.16 -8.66
C LEU A 44 25.38 -13.43 -8.10
N MET A 45 24.93 -13.80 -6.89
CA MET A 45 23.79 -13.14 -6.25
C MET A 45 24.13 -11.74 -5.77
N ILE A 46 25.34 -11.54 -5.24
CA ILE A 46 25.85 -10.21 -4.86
C ILE A 46 26.00 -9.35 -6.11
N GLU A 47 26.60 -9.89 -7.17
CA GLU A 47 26.78 -9.19 -8.45
C GLU A 47 25.45 -8.75 -9.05
N LYS A 48 24.46 -9.66 -9.13
CA LYS A 48 23.12 -9.32 -9.62
C LYS A 48 22.40 -8.31 -8.73
N SER A 49 22.57 -8.41 -7.41
CA SER A 49 21.96 -7.47 -6.46
C SER A 49 22.55 -6.08 -6.62
N LEU A 50 23.88 -5.98 -6.77
CA LEU A 50 24.57 -4.72 -7.03
C LEU A 50 24.18 -4.15 -8.40
N GLY A 51 24.07 -4.99 -9.43
CA GLY A 51 23.55 -4.60 -10.74
C GLY A 51 22.13 -4.03 -10.68
N LYS A 52 21.26 -4.60 -9.83
CA LYS A 52 19.93 -4.05 -9.56
C LYS A 52 19.98 -2.70 -8.85
N LEU A 53 20.84 -2.54 -7.84
CA LEU A 53 21.01 -1.25 -7.16
C LEU A 53 21.52 -0.16 -8.11
N ILE A 54 22.32 -0.54 -9.10
CA ILE A 54 22.78 0.36 -10.17
C ILE A 54 21.63 0.69 -11.13
N SER A 55 20.85 -0.30 -11.57
CA SER A 55 19.69 -0.03 -12.45
C SER A 55 18.64 0.86 -11.78
N ASP A 56 18.49 0.72 -10.47
CA ASP A 56 17.53 1.49 -9.67
C ASP A 56 18.11 2.86 -9.24
N ASN A 57 19.31 3.23 -9.71
CA ASN A 57 20.03 4.48 -9.41
C ASN A 57 20.36 4.72 -7.92
N TYR A 58 20.40 3.66 -7.11
CA TYR A 58 20.77 3.75 -5.69
C TYR A 58 22.28 3.63 -5.45
N VAL A 59 23.00 3.03 -6.40
CA VAL A 59 24.46 2.89 -6.37
C VAL A 59 25.02 3.24 -7.74
N VAL A 60 26.13 3.98 -7.78
CA VAL A 60 26.84 4.27 -9.03
C VAL A 60 28.13 3.47 -9.08
N LYS A 61 28.40 2.89 -10.25
CA LYS A 61 29.65 2.19 -10.55
C LYS A 61 30.64 3.18 -11.18
N ILE A 62 31.78 3.38 -10.53
CA ILE A 62 32.81 4.34 -10.91
C ILE A 62 34.07 3.56 -11.29
N ALA A 63 34.64 3.84 -12.47
CA ALA A 63 35.94 3.30 -12.85
C ALA A 63 37.00 3.84 -11.87
N SER A 64 37.75 2.95 -11.24
CA SER A 64 38.81 3.33 -10.31
C SER A 64 40.01 3.83 -11.11
N GLU A 65 40.43 5.07 -10.89
CA GLU A 65 41.67 5.62 -11.46
C GLU A 65 42.88 5.04 -10.71
N THR A 66 43.18 3.76 -10.88
CA THR A 66 44.46 3.22 -10.43
C THR A 66 45.55 3.58 -11.45
N LEU A 67 46.45 4.48 -11.04
CA LEU A 67 47.60 5.06 -11.77
C LEU A 67 48.67 4.05 -12.24
N THR A 68 48.40 2.74 -12.25
CA THR A 68 49.37 1.71 -12.64
C THR A 68 48.83 0.90 -13.82
N LYS A 69 49.60 0.95 -14.91
CA LYS A 69 49.31 0.53 -16.29
C LYS A 69 48.91 -0.94 -16.52
N ASP A 70 48.80 -1.76 -15.47
CA ASP A 70 48.67 -3.23 -15.56
C ASP A 70 47.43 -3.83 -14.87
N SER A 71 46.51 -3.03 -14.31
CA SER A 71 45.33 -3.59 -13.64
C SER A 71 44.07 -3.47 -14.48
N THR A 72 43.52 -4.61 -14.87
CA THR A 72 42.12 -4.89 -15.22
C THR A 72 41.13 -3.91 -14.59
N ASP A 73 40.18 -3.38 -15.37
CA ASP A 73 39.11 -2.44 -14.97
C ASP A 73 38.61 -2.66 -13.52
N ILE A 74 39.25 -1.98 -12.57
CA ILE A 74 38.85 -2.04 -11.17
C ILE A 74 37.72 -1.04 -11.02
N PHE A 75 36.55 -1.51 -10.61
CA PHE A 75 35.40 -0.64 -10.34
C PHE A 75 35.22 -0.44 -8.84
N THR A 76 34.89 0.79 -8.48
CA THR A 76 34.38 1.15 -7.17
C THR A 76 32.90 1.47 -7.28
N TYR A 77 32.22 1.38 -6.15
CA TYR A 77 30.79 1.63 -6.03
C TYR A 77 30.57 2.71 -4.99
N GLU A 78 29.68 3.63 -5.28
CA GLU A 78 29.34 4.76 -4.41
C GLU A 78 27.82 4.83 -4.25
N LEU A 79 27.38 5.09 -3.02
CA LEU A 79 25.96 5.24 -2.70
C LEU A 79 25.49 6.62 -3.19
N THR A 80 24.38 6.66 -3.93
CA THR A 80 23.78 7.93 -4.35
C THR A 80 22.98 8.57 -3.22
N TRP A 81 22.63 9.85 -3.38
CA TRP A 81 21.72 10.52 -2.46
C TRP A 81 20.36 9.79 -2.40
N GLU A 82 19.84 9.38 -3.56
CA GLU A 82 18.61 8.62 -3.70
C GLU A 82 18.68 7.28 -2.98
N GLY A 83 19.80 6.55 -3.13
CA GLY A 83 20.01 5.27 -2.44
C GLY A 83 20.07 5.41 -0.92
N ASN A 84 20.70 6.48 -0.42
CA ASN A 84 20.74 6.77 1.01
C ASN A 84 19.35 7.16 1.55
N PHE A 85 18.61 7.98 0.81
CA PHE A 85 17.25 8.37 1.17
C PHE A 85 16.30 7.17 1.17
N PHE A 86 16.40 6.30 0.16
CA PHE A 86 15.62 5.07 0.07
C PHE A 86 15.89 4.12 1.25
N LEU A 87 17.16 3.96 1.64
CA LEU A 87 17.51 3.17 2.82
C LEU A 87 16.91 3.76 4.11
N PHE A 88 16.89 5.09 4.25
CA PHE A 88 16.28 5.77 5.40
C PHE A 88 14.76 5.55 5.49
N GLN A 89 14.09 5.34 4.35
CA GLN A 89 12.67 4.98 4.30
C GLN A 89 12.40 3.48 4.59
N GLY A 90 13.43 2.70 4.91
CA GLY A 90 13.31 1.27 5.20
C GLY A 90 13.69 0.36 4.04
N GLY A 91 14.18 0.91 2.93
CA GLY A 91 14.70 0.14 1.80
C GLY A 91 13.65 -0.75 1.11
N TYR A 92 14.12 -1.80 0.46
CA TYR A 92 13.27 -2.74 -0.27
C TYR A 92 12.35 -3.53 0.66
N THR A 93 12.80 -3.85 1.87
CA THR A 93 11.97 -4.55 2.85
C THR A 93 10.85 -3.64 3.37
N GLY A 94 11.13 -2.36 3.63
CA GLY A 94 10.14 -1.35 4.00
C GLY A 94 9.09 -1.14 2.92
N GLU A 95 9.53 -0.92 1.67
CA GLU A 95 8.63 -0.75 0.52
C GLU A 95 7.72 -1.98 0.31
N TYR A 96 8.28 -3.18 0.47
CA TYR A 96 7.51 -4.42 0.37
C TYR A 96 6.43 -4.52 1.46
N LEU A 97 6.79 -4.21 2.71
CA LEU A 97 5.84 -4.21 3.83
C LEU A 97 4.71 -3.21 3.60
N GLU A 98 5.05 -1.97 3.21
CA GLU A 98 4.06 -0.92 2.94
C GLU A 98 3.08 -1.34 1.85
N LYS A 99 3.57 -1.87 0.72
CA LYS A 99 2.72 -2.38 -0.37
C LYS A 99 1.81 -3.52 0.09
N HIS A 100 2.30 -4.42 0.93
CA HIS A 100 1.51 -5.53 1.45
C HIS A 100 0.46 -5.07 2.46
N GLU A 101 0.78 -4.11 3.32
CA GLU A 101 -0.16 -3.50 4.25
C GLU A 101 -1.24 -2.71 3.51
N GLU A 102 -0.87 -1.95 2.48
CA GLU A 102 -1.81 -1.23 1.62
C GLU A 102 -2.75 -2.22 0.91
N LYS A 103 -2.22 -3.29 0.32
CA LYS A 103 -3.04 -4.34 -0.30
C LYS A 103 -4.03 -4.96 0.69
N LYS A 104 -3.58 -5.23 1.92
CA LYS A 104 -4.45 -5.76 2.98
C LYS A 104 -5.53 -4.76 3.39
N ARG A 105 -5.19 -3.47 3.45
CA ARG A 105 -6.14 -2.38 3.72
C ARG A 105 -7.19 -2.27 2.61
N LEU A 106 -6.78 -2.33 1.34
CA LEU A 106 -7.70 -2.32 0.20
C LEU A 106 -8.67 -3.50 0.23
N LEU A 107 -8.18 -4.72 0.49
CA LEU A 107 -9.03 -5.89 0.64
C LEU A 107 -10.04 -5.75 1.79
N LYS A 108 -9.64 -5.11 2.90
CA LYS A 108 -10.55 -4.85 4.02
C LYS A 108 -11.65 -3.86 3.62
N LEU A 109 -11.29 -2.77 2.95
CA LEU A 109 -12.25 -1.76 2.46
C LEU A 109 -13.23 -2.35 1.45
N GLU A 110 -12.76 -3.21 0.54
CA GLU A 110 -13.63 -3.89 -0.44
C GLU A 110 -14.65 -4.80 0.26
N ASN A 111 -14.22 -5.57 1.26
CA ASN A 111 -15.12 -6.38 2.07
C ASN A 111 -16.15 -5.55 2.84
N GLU A 112 -15.72 -4.42 3.44
CA GLU A 112 -16.63 -3.49 4.11
C GLU A 112 -17.66 -2.90 3.14
N GLN A 113 -17.25 -2.51 1.93
CA GLN A 113 -18.17 -2.01 0.89
C GLN A 113 -19.20 -3.07 0.48
N ILE A 114 -18.79 -4.33 0.34
CA ILE A 114 -19.73 -5.43 0.02
C ILE A 114 -20.76 -5.60 1.14
N ILE A 115 -20.33 -5.54 2.40
CA ILE A 115 -21.23 -5.64 3.56
C ILE A 115 -22.21 -4.46 3.58
N ILE A 116 -21.70 -3.24 3.38
CA ILE A 116 -22.53 -2.02 3.32
C ILE A 116 -23.54 -2.13 2.19
N ALA A 117 -23.13 -2.49 0.97
CA ALA A 117 -24.02 -2.63 -0.18
C ALA A 117 -25.17 -3.62 0.09
N ARG A 118 -24.86 -4.76 0.73
CA ARG A 118 -25.87 -5.75 1.14
C ARG A 118 -26.85 -5.19 2.18
N ASN A 119 -26.35 -4.44 3.16
CA ASN A 119 -27.18 -3.83 4.19
C ASN A 119 -28.07 -2.70 3.63
N THR A 120 -27.52 -1.85 2.76
CA THR A 120 -28.28 -0.81 2.06
C THR A 120 -29.42 -1.41 1.24
N GLY A 121 -29.19 -2.52 0.54
CA GLY A 121 -30.24 -3.23 -0.20
C GLY A 121 -31.38 -3.74 0.69
N LYS A 122 -31.07 -4.20 1.92
CA LYS A 122 -32.10 -4.59 2.90
C LYS A 122 -32.87 -3.40 3.45
N ILE A 123 -32.16 -2.32 3.79
CA ILE A 123 -32.75 -1.09 4.32
C ILE A 123 -33.70 -0.46 3.28
N GLN A 124 -33.29 -0.40 2.01
CA GLN A 124 -34.16 0.10 0.92
C GLN A 124 -35.45 -0.70 0.81
N LYS A 125 -35.40 -2.03 0.88
CA LYS A 125 -36.61 -2.87 0.87
C LYS A 125 -37.53 -2.57 2.06
N GLN A 126 -36.97 -2.40 3.25
CA GLN A 126 -37.75 -2.04 4.44
C GLN A 126 -38.38 -0.65 4.31
N GLN A 127 -37.64 0.33 3.76
CA GLN A 127 -38.16 1.67 3.50
C GLN A 127 -39.34 1.67 2.51
N VAL A 128 -39.28 0.85 1.46
CA VAL A 128 -40.41 0.70 0.52
C VAL A 128 -41.65 0.16 1.24
N VAL A 129 -41.51 -0.89 2.06
CA VAL A 129 -42.64 -1.45 2.82
C VAL A 129 -43.21 -0.44 3.80
N LEU A 130 -42.37 0.26 4.57
CA LEU A 130 -42.80 1.31 5.48
C LEU A 130 -43.53 2.45 4.75
N SER A 131 -43.05 2.83 3.57
CA SER A 131 -43.68 3.87 2.74
C SER A 131 -45.06 3.44 2.26
N ILE A 132 -45.24 2.17 1.85
CA ILE A 132 -46.55 1.62 1.47
C ILE A 132 -47.51 1.66 2.65
N ILE A 133 -47.08 1.22 3.83
CA ILE A 133 -47.90 1.26 5.05
C ILE A 133 -48.33 2.70 5.36
N LEU A 134 -47.40 3.65 5.27
CA LEU A 134 -47.66 5.05 5.54
C LEU A 134 -48.70 5.63 4.55
N VAL A 135 -48.56 5.34 3.26
CA VAL A 135 -49.53 5.75 2.23
C VAL A 135 -50.93 5.20 2.52
N VAL A 136 -51.04 3.93 2.90
CA VAL A 136 -52.33 3.31 3.24
C VAL A 136 -52.96 4.00 4.45
N LEU A 137 -52.19 4.20 5.53
CA LEU A 137 -52.68 4.87 6.74
C LEU A 137 -53.14 6.30 6.43
N THR A 138 -52.33 7.07 5.69
CA THR A 138 -52.70 8.43 5.27
C THR A 138 -53.98 8.44 4.42
N GLY A 139 -54.15 7.45 3.53
CA GLY A 139 -55.38 7.29 2.75
C GLY A 139 -56.62 7.05 3.62
N VAL A 140 -56.53 6.15 4.61
CA VAL A 140 -57.63 5.91 5.56
C VAL A 140 -57.97 7.16 6.36
N THR A 141 -56.95 7.88 6.86
CA THR A 141 -57.14 9.13 7.60
C THR A 141 -57.80 10.21 6.73
N ALA A 142 -57.40 10.34 5.46
CA ALA A 142 -58.03 11.27 4.54
C ALA A 142 -59.51 10.95 4.30
N VAL A 143 -59.87 9.68 4.08
CA VAL A 143 -61.27 9.25 3.93
C VAL A 143 -62.09 9.55 5.19
N TYR A 144 -61.53 9.27 6.37
CA TYR A 144 -62.17 9.58 7.64
C TYR A 144 -62.52 11.07 7.76
N TYR A 145 -61.55 11.95 7.49
CA TYR A 145 -61.78 13.40 7.55
C TYR A 145 -62.79 13.88 6.50
N ILE A 146 -62.78 13.32 5.28
CA ILE A 146 -63.77 13.66 4.25
C ILE A 146 -65.20 13.30 4.73
N LEU A 147 -65.38 12.11 5.31
CA LEU A 147 -66.68 11.69 5.86
C LEU A 147 -67.13 12.57 7.03
N GLU A 148 -66.21 12.97 7.90
CA GLU A 148 -66.49 13.86 9.02
C GLU A 148 -66.94 15.25 8.54
N ILE A 149 -66.25 15.82 7.53
CA ILE A 149 -66.63 17.08 6.88
C ILE A 149 -68.02 16.97 6.24
N LEU A 150 -68.30 15.88 5.52
CA LEU A 150 -69.63 15.66 4.90
C LEU A 150 -70.74 15.56 5.95
N LYS A 151 -70.50 14.87 7.07
CA LYS A 151 -71.46 14.80 8.19
C LYS A 151 -71.69 16.16 8.82
N PHE A 152 -70.64 16.94 9.04
CA PHE A 152 -70.73 18.29 9.58
C PHE A 152 -71.56 19.20 8.64
N LEU A 153 -71.28 19.19 7.34
CA LEU A 153 -72.04 19.96 6.34
C LEU A 153 -73.52 19.54 6.29
N GLY A 154 -73.81 18.25 6.31
CA GLY A 154 -75.19 17.74 6.33
C GLY A 154 -75.95 18.07 7.62
N TYR A 155 -75.25 18.20 8.75
CA TYR A 155 -75.84 18.68 10.01
C TYR A 155 -76.23 20.17 9.91
N PHE A 156 -75.36 21.00 9.33
CA PHE A 156 -75.67 22.41 9.06
C PHE A 156 -76.85 22.59 8.10
N GLN A 157 -76.97 21.73 7.09
CA GLN A 157 -78.06 21.80 6.13
C GLN A 157 -79.42 21.38 6.71
N LYS A 158 -79.44 20.66 7.85
CA LYS A 158 -80.67 20.30 8.58
C LYS A 158 -81.10 21.34 9.63
N LEU A 159 -80.23 22.29 9.99
CA LEU A 159 -80.52 23.33 10.99
C LEU A 159 -80.99 24.66 10.38
N ASN A 160 -80.88 24.83 9.06
CA ASN A 160 -81.51 25.90 8.28
C ASN A 160 -82.80 25.39 7.64
#